data_AF-A0A920RCL7-F1
#
_entry.id   AF-A0A920RCL7-F1
#
_cell.length_a   1.000
_cell.length_b   1.000
_cell.length_c   1.000
_cell.angle_alpha   90.00
_cell.angle_beta   90.00
_cell.angle_gamma   90.00
#
_symmetry.space_group_name_H-M   'P 1'
#
loop_
_entity.id
_entity.type
_entity.pdbx_description
1 polymer ?
#
loop_
_entity_poly.entity_id
_entity_poly.type
_entity_poly.pdbx_seq_one_letter_code
_entity_poly.pdbx_strand_id
1 'polypeptide(L)' 'MRDCLSGLNFRVIAAGDSYNDTTMLAEADEGILFRAPDNVIEEFSQFPSVTSYEELKLEFIKASERELSI' A
#
# COMPACT_ATOMS: atom_id res chain seq x y z
N MET A 1 -9.58 12.05 -0.20
CA MET A 1 -10.12 10.99 -1.10
C MET A 1 -10.80 9.89 -0.27
N ARG A 2 -10.28 9.64 0.93
CA ARG A 2 -10.81 8.75 1.97
C ARG A 2 -12.32 8.85 2.22
N ASP A 3 -12.88 10.05 2.35
CA ASP A 3 -14.31 10.24 2.70
C ASP A 3 -15.31 9.75 1.64
N CYS A 4 -14.92 9.72 0.36
CA CYS A 4 -15.79 9.25 -0.71
C CYS A 4 -15.84 7.72 -0.80
N LEU A 5 -14.78 7.02 -0.37
CA LEU A 5 -14.67 5.56 -0.46
C LEU A 5 -15.01 4.88 0.88
N SER A 6 -14.70 5.52 2.01
CA SER A 6 -15.05 5.03 3.36
C SER A 6 -16.57 5.00 3.57
N GLY A 7 -17.31 5.93 2.96
CA GLY A 7 -18.77 5.94 2.97
C GLY A 7 -19.43 4.76 2.24
N LEU A 8 -18.66 3.96 1.50
CA LEU A 8 -19.12 2.81 0.73
C LEU A 8 -18.62 1.45 1.27
N ASN A 9 -18.01 1.43 2.47
CA ASN A 9 -17.46 0.20 3.08
C ASN A 9 -16.41 -0.52 2.22
N PHE A 10 -15.66 0.20 1.39
CA PHE A 10 -14.52 -0.38 0.68
C PHE A 10 -13.25 -0.29 1.52
N ARG A 11 -12.57 -1.43 1.67
CA ARG A 11 -11.20 -1.47 2.17
C ARG A 11 -10.25 -1.10 1.04
N VAL A 12 -9.40 -0.11 1.27
CA VAL A 12 -8.49 0.44 0.27
C VAL A 12 -7.07 -0.01 0.58
N ILE A 13 -6.49 -0.77 -0.34
CA ILE A 13 -5.05 -1.11 -0.33
C ILE A 13 -4.40 -0.28 -1.43
N ALA A 14 -3.46 0.59 -1.06
CA ALA A 14 -2.76 1.48 -1.98
C ALA A 14 -1.29 1.05 -2.14
N ALA A 15 -0.77 1.17 -3.36
CA ALA A 15 0.65 0.97 -3.65
C ALA A 15 1.20 2.21 -4.37
N GLY A 16 2.38 2.67 -3.96
CA GLY A 16 3.03 3.86 -4.50
C GLY A 16 4.55 3.74 -4.48
N ASP A 17 5.24 4.53 -5.28
CA ASP A 17 6.70 4.48 -5.41
C ASP A 17 7.38 5.78 -4.96
N SER A 18 6.59 6.83 -4.68
CA SER A 18 7.11 8.19 -4.52
C SER A 18 6.52 8.92 -3.33
N TYR A 19 7.20 9.99 -2.89
CA TYR A 19 6.72 10.91 -1.84
C TYR A 19 5.32 11.45 -2.12
N ASN A 20 4.99 11.73 -3.38
CA ASN A 20 3.69 12.27 -3.77
C ASN A 20 2.53 11.28 -3.53
N ASP A 21 2.83 9.98 -3.39
CA ASP A 21 1.84 8.94 -3.10
C ASP A 21 1.65 8.72 -1.59
N THR A 22 2.55 9.22 -0.74
CA THR A 22 2.53 8.97 0.71
C THR A 22 1.25 9.47 1.38
N THR A 23 0.66 10.57 0.88
CA THR A 23 -0.62 11.06 1.39
C THR A 23 -1.76 10.09 1.05
N MET A 24 -1.73 9.47 -0.12
CA MET A 24 -2.68 8.42 -0.51
C MET A 24 -2.44 7.13 0.30
N LEU A 25 -1.17 6.74 0.53
CA LEU A 25 -0.81 5.57 1.33
C LEU A 25 -1.24 5.72 2.79
N ALA A 26 -1.15 6.93 3.36
CA ALA A 26 -1.60 7.22 4.73
C ALA A 26 -3.13 7.33 4.86
N GLU A 27 -3.84 7.67 3.78
CA GLU A 27 -5.30 7.66 3.74
C GLU A 27 -5.90 6.25 3.55
N ALA A 28 -5.14 5.32 2.95
CA ALA A 28 -5.54 3.94 2.72
C ALA A 28 -5.56 3.11 4.03
N ASP A 29 -6.28 2.00 4.01
CA ASP A 29 -6.29 1.06 5.14
C ASP A 29 -4.97 0.28 5.22
N GLU A 30 -4.37 -0.02 4.07
CA GLU A 30 -3.04 -0.60 3.94
C GLU A 30 -2.27 0.12 2.83
N GLY A 31 -1.01 0.47 3.09
CA GLY A 31 -0.11 1.14 2.14
C GLY A 31 1.14 0.32 1.89
N ILE A 32 1.52 0.13 0.62
CA ILE A 32 2.71 -0.63 0.21
C ILE A 32 3.61 0.27 -0.64
N LEU A 33 4.91 0.31 -0.33
CA LEU A 33 5.90 0.99 -1.16
C LEU A 33 6.40 0.02 -2.24
N PHE A 34 6.23 0.36 -3.51
CA PHE A 34 6.70 -0.45 -4.62
C PHE A 34 7.84 0.26 -5.34
N ARG A 35 9.05 -0.31 -5.30
CA ARG A 35 10.26 0.25 -5.94
C ARG A 35 10.53 1.72 -5.54
N ALA A 36 10.20 2.06 -4.31
CA ALA A 36 10.45 3.39 -3.78
C ALA A 36 11.96 3.62 -3.54
N PRO A 37 12.44 4.87 -3.65
CA PRO A 37 13.83 5.19 -3.33
C PRO A 37 14.09 5.11 -1.81
N ASP A 38 15.34 4.83 -1.44
CA ASP A 38 15.74 4.52 -0.06
C ASP A 38 15.33 5.62 0.95
N ASN A 39 15.38 6.89 0.55
CA ASN A 39 14.96 8.00 1.39
C ASN A 39 13.47 7.94 1.77
N VAL A 40 12.60 7.54 0.83
CA VAL A 40 11.17 7.32 1.10
C VAL A 40 10.99 6.12 2.03
N ILE A 41 11.73 5.04 1.80
CA ILE A 41 11.64 3.82 2.61
C ILE A 41 12.07 4.10 4.06
N GLU A 42 13.15 4.86 4.25
CA GLU A 42 13.63 5.24 5.58
C GLU A 42 12.62 6.14 6.31
N GLU A 43 12.08 7.15 5.61
CA GLU A 43 11.13 8.10 6.19
C GLU A 43 9.77 7.46 6.48
N PHE A 44 9.35 6.50 5.66
CA PHE A 44 8.08 5.79 5.77
C PHE A 44 8.26 4.30 6.04
N SER A 45 9.17 3.97 6.96
CA SER A 45 9.50 2.59 7.35
C SER A 45 8.32 1.79 7.92
N GLN A 46 7.19 2.45 8.23
CA GLN A 46 5.94 1.77 8.59
C GLN A 46 5.27 1.03 7.42
N PHE A 47 5.58 1.38 6.17
CA PHE A 47 5.00 0.72 5.00
C PHE A 47 5.94 -0.36 4.48
N PRO A 48 5.45 -1.58 4.19
CA PRO A 48 6.25 -2.62 3.56
C PRO A 48 6.76 -2.13 2.19
N SER A 49 8.08 -2.18 1.98
CA SER A 49 8.72 -1.85 0.72
C SER A 49 9.09 -3.10 -0.07
N VAL A 50 8.63 -3.21 -1.30
CA VAL A 50 8.88 -4.36 -2.18
C VAL A 50 9.36 -3.90 -3.55
N THR A 51 10.14 -4.75 -4.23
CA THR A 51 10.79 -4.37 -5.50
C THR A 51 10.37 -5.26 -6.68
N SER A 52 9.76 -6.40 -6.40
CA SER A 52 9.23 -7.33 -7.41
C SER A 52 7.71 -7.38 -7.42
N TYR A 53 7.12 -7.68 -8.58
CA TYR A 53 5.67 -7.85 -8.68
C TYR A 53 5.17 -9.08 -7.92
N GLU A 54 6.02 -10.09 -7.72
CA GLU A 54 5.67 -11.26 -6.91
C GLU A 54 5.54 -10.89 -5.44
N GLU A 55 6.53 -10.16 -4.90
CA GLU A 55 6.46 -9.61 -3.55
C GLU A 55 5.24 -8.69 -3.38
N LEU A 56 4.98 -7.82 -4.36
CA LEU A 56 3.80 -6.96 -4.34
C LEU A 56 2.52 -7.77 -4.20
N LYS A 57 2.34 -8.82 -5.01
CA LYS A 57 1.15 -9.69 -4.89
C LYS A 57 1.06 -10.35 -3.53
N LEU A 58 2.18 -10.80 -2.95
CA LEU A 58 2.20 -11.40 -1.61
C LEU A 58 1.80 -10.38 -0.55
N GLU A 59 2.26 -9.14 -0.64
CA GLU A 59 1.85 -8.07 0.28
C GLU A 59 0.37 -7.72 0.11
N PHE A 60 -0.17 -7.71 -1.11
CA PHE A 60 -1.61 -7.56 -1.32
C PHE A 60 -2.44 -8.72 -0.72
N ILE A 61 -1.93 -9.96 -0.77
CA ILE A 61 -2.62 -11.11 -0.15
C ILE A 61 -2.58 -11.00 1.37
N LYS A 62 -1.43 -10.65 1.96
CA LYS A 62 -1.31 -10.43 3.42
C LYS A 62 -2.19 -9.28 3.88
N ALA A 63 -2.21 -8.21 3.10
CA ALA A 63 -3.07 -7.06 3.32
C ALA A 63 -4.53 -7.38 3.04
N SER A 64 -4.93 -8.52 2.46
CA SER A 64 -6.34 -8.86 2.21
C SER A 64 -6.94 -9.60 3.40
N GLU A 65 -8.16 -9.20 3.80
CA GLU A 65 -8.98 -9.95 4.78
C GLU A 65 -9.65 -11.19 4.17
N ARG A 66 -9.59 -11.32 2.86
CA ARG A 66 -10.12 -12.45 2.10
C ARG A 66 -9.00 -13.44 1.82
N GLU A 67 -9.31 -14.73 1.90
CA GLU A 67 -8.41 -15.78 1.43
C GLU A 67 -8.24 -15.65 -0.09
N LEU A 68 -7.05 -15.25 -0.51
CA LEU A 68 -6.65 -15.13 -1.91
C LEU A 68 -5.50 -16.10 -2.16
N SER A 69 -5.58 -16.85 -3.25
CA SER A 69 -4.53 -17.73 -3.75
C SER A 69 -3.90 -17.16 -5.02
N ILE A 70 -2.58 -17.31 -5.17
CA ILE A 70 -1.80 -16.97 -6.37
C ILE A 70 -1.88 -18.07 -7.42
#